data_AF-A0AA39FZ68-F1
#
_entry.id   AF-A0AA39FZ68-F1
#
_cell.length_a   1.000
_cell.length_b   1.000
_cell.length_c   1.000
_cell.angle_alpha   90.00
_cell.angle_beta   90.00
_cell.angle_gamma   90.00
#
_symmetry.space_group_name_H-M   'P 1'
#
loop_
_entity.id
_entity.type
_entity.pdbx_description
1 polymer ?
#
loop_
_entity_poly.entity_id
_entity_poly.type
_entity_poly.pdbx_seq_one_letter_code
_entity_poly.pdbx_strand_id
1 'polypeptide(L)'
;MKKKVLLMGKSGSGKTSMRSIIFANYIARDTRRLGATIDVEHSHVRFLGNLVLNLWDCGGQEAFMENYFASQRDNIFRNVEVLIYVFDVESRELDKDMHYYQSCLEAILQNSPDARIFCLVHKMDLVQEDQRDIIFRERAEDLKKLSLPLECTCFRTSIWDETLYRAWSSIVYMLIPNVKELEQSLKQFANIIDADEVLLFERATFLVISHCQRKCHRDVHRFEKVSNIIKQFKLSCSKLASQFLSMEVRNTNFAAFIDVFTSNTYVMVIMSDPGIPSAATLINIRNARKHFEKLERVSQNSALSG
;
A
#
# COMPACT_ATOMS: atom_id res chain seq x y z
N MET A 1 -5.15 -15.68 -7.49
CA MET A 1 -5.18 -15.92 -6.03
C MET A 1 -5.99 -14.84 -5.35
N LYS A 2 -6.91 -15.22 -4.45
CA LYS A 2 -7.71 -14.28 -3.66
C LYS A 2 -7.10 -14.18 -2.26
N LYS A 3 -6.78 -12.97 -1.81
CA LYS A 3 -6.23 -12.70 -0.48
C LYS A 3 -7.23 -11.85 0.30
N LYS A 4 -7.73 -12.34 1.43
CA LYS A 4 -8.68 -11.61 2.28
C LYS A 4 -7.91 -10.67 3.19
N VAL A 5 -8.26 -9.39 3.13
CA VAL A 5 -7.67 -8.32 3.93
C VAL A 5 -8.79 -7.68 4.74
N LEU A 6 -8.72 -7.84 6.06
CA LEU A 6 -9.65 -7.19 6.98
C LEU A 6 -9.17 -5.77 7.29
N LEU A 7 -10.07 -4.80 7.18
CA LEU A 7 -9.84 -3.42 7.57
C LEU A 7 -10.80 -3.08 8.72
N MET A 8 -10.27 -3.04 9.94
CA MET A 8 -11.03 -2.90 11.18
C MET A 8 -10.54 -1.72 12.04
N GLY A 9 -11.34 -1.33 13.02
CA GLY A 9 -11.09 -0.19 13.91
C GLY A 9 -12.35 0.61 14.14
N LYS A 10 -12.34 1.48 15.14
CA LYS A 10 -13.50 2.26 15.58
C LYS A 10 -14.11 3.12 14.47
N SER A 11 -15.41 3.41 14.58
CA SER A 11 -16.11 4.36 13.70
C SER A 11 -15.37 5.70 13.67
N GLY A 12 -15.26 6.30 12.48
CA GLY A 12 -14.55 7.58 12.31
C GLY A 12 -13.03 7.49 12.27
N SER A 13 -12.40 6.32 12.47
CA SER A 13 -10.93 6.19 12.46
C SER A 13 -10.27 6.38 11.09
N GLY A 14 -11.05 6.46 9.99
CA GLY A 14 -10.53 6.77 8.65
C GLY A 14 -10.34 5.56 7.70
N LYS A 15 -10.83 4.38 8.06
CA LYS A 15 -10.77 3.13 7.25
C LYS A 15 -11.20 3.32 5.79
N THR A 16 -12.44 3.73 5.59
CA THR A 16 -13.04 3.96 4.26
C THR A 16 -12.34 5.08 3.51
N SER A 17 -11.87 6.12 4.20
CA SER A 17 -11.07 7.19 3.60
C SER A 17 -9.78 6.64 2.98
N MET A 18 -9.05 5.79 3.71
CA MET A 18 -7.82 5.17 3.21
C MET A 18 -8.07 4.28 2.00
N ARG A 19 -9.08 3.40 2.09
CA ARG A 19 -9.48 2.51 0.99
C ARG A 19 -9.80 3.33 -0.27
N SER A 20 -10.60 4.39 -0.13
CA SER A 20 -11.03 5.22 -1.25
C SER A 20 -9.89 5.99 -1.91
N ILE A 21 -8.92 6.48 -1.14
CA ILE A 21 -7.75 7.19 -1.69
C ILE A 21 -6.87 6.24 -2.52
N ILE A 22 -6.53 5.08 -1.95
CA ILE A 22 -5.61 4.14 -2.59
C ILE A 22 -6.27 3.44 -3.78
N PHE A 23 -7.50 2.94 -3.61
CA PHE A 23 -8.13 2.02 -4.55
C PHE A 23 -9.26 2.64 -5.38
N ALA A 24 -9.84 3.77 -4.95
CA ALA A 24 -10.98 4.40 -5.65
C ALA A 24 -10.66 5.80 -6.21
N ASN A 25 -9.39 6.21 -6.24
CA ASN A 25 -8.95 7.49 -6.82
C ASN A 25 -9.53 8.75 -6.13
N TYR A 26 -9.95 8.64 -4.87
CA TYR A 26 -10.37 9.81 -4.10
C TYR A 26 -9.17 10.69 -3.76
N ILE A 27 -9.39 12.00 -3.75
CA ILE A 27 -8.48 12.94 -3.07
C ILE A 27 -8.88 13.08 -1.61
N ALA A 28 -7.92 13.43 -0.74
CA ALA A 28 -8.15 13.55 0.71
C ALA A 28 -9.34 14.44 1.08
N ARG A 29 -9.59 15.53 0.33
CA ARG A 29 -10.72 16.43 0.56
C ARG A 29 -12.08 15.76 0.33
N ASP A 30 -12.17 14.83 -0.61
CA ASP A 30 -13.44 14.21 -1.00
C ASP A 30 -13.91 13.16 0.01
N THR A 31 -13.00 12.66 0.86
CA THR A 31 -13.33 11.67 1.89
C THR A 31 -14.26 12.22 2.97
N ARG A 32 -14.35 13.56 3.12
CA ARG A 32 -15.30 14.22 4.03
C ARG A 32 -16.76 13.93 3.70
N ARG A 33 -17.06 13.51 2.46
CA ARG A 33 -18.41 13.18 1.99
C ARG A 33 -18.78 11.71 2.23
N LEU A 34 -17.83 10.90 2.70
CA LEU A 34 -18.09 9.49 2.98
C LEU A 34 -18.97 9.37 4.22
N GLY A 35 -20.07 8.63 4.09
CA GLY A 35 -20.92 8.26 5.21
C GLY A 35 -20.29 7.17 6.08
N ALA A 36 -20.95 6.86 7.19
CA ALA A 36 -20.56 5.72 8.00
C ALA A 36 -20.83 4.40 7.24
N THR A 37 -19.85 3.50 7.24
CA THR A 37 -20.01 2.16 6.67
C THR A 37 -21.05 1.39 7.48
N ILE A 38 -22.04 0.84 6.78
CA ILE A 38 -23.06 -0.02 7.35
C ILE A 38 -22.57 -1.45 7.18
N ASP A 39 -22.39 -2.13 8.30
CA ASP A 39 -21.85 -3.49 8.33
C ASP A 39 -20.51 -3.62 7.56
N VAL A 40 -20.34 -4.61 6.68
CA VAL A 40 -19.10 -4.84 5.92
C VAL A 40 -19.26 -4.41 4.46
N GLU A 41 -18.42 -3.48 4.00
CA GLU A 41 -18.32 -3.15 2.57
C GLU A 41 -17.20 -3.98 1.92
N HIS A 42 -17.58 -4.81 0.95
CA HIS A 42 -16.62 -5.65 0.21
C HIS A 42 -16.09 -4.92 -1.03
N SER A 43 -14.77 -4.94 -1.21
CA SER A 43 -14.10 -4.42 -2.40
C SER A 43 -13.15 -5.46 -2.98
N HIS A 44 -13.31 -5.76 -4.27
CA HIS A 44 -12.44 -6.68 -5.00
C HIS A 44 -11.47 -5.89 -5.87
N VAL A 45 -10.23 -5.73 -5.39
CA VAL A 45 -9.20 -4.99 -6.11
C VAL A 45 -8.29 -5.98 -6.82
N ARG A 46 -8.22 -5.90 -8.14
CA ARG A 46 -7.19 -6.60 -8.92
C ARG A 46 -5.88 -5.83 -8.79
N PHE A 47 -4.84 -6.53 -8.37
CA PHE A 47 -3.49 -6.02 -8.18
C PHE A 47 -2.53 -6.90 -8.99
N LEU A 48 -1.64 -6.31 -9.79
CA LEU A 48 -0.70 -7.05 -10.63
C LEU A 48 -1.34 -8.15 -11.53
N GLY A 49 -2.59 -7.95 -11.93
CA GLY A 49 -3.36 -8.88 -12.77
C GLY A 49 -3.93 -10.10 -12.04
N ASN A 50 -3.11 -10.89 -11.35
CA ASN A 50 -3.50 -12.20 -10.77
C ASN A 50 -3.80 -12.20 -9.27
N LEU A 51 -3.32 -11.20 -8.54
CA LEU A 51 -3.60 -11.02 -7.13
C LEU A 51 -4.92 -10.26 -7.01
N VAL A 52 -5.89 -10.86 -6.32
CA VAL A 52 -7.15 -10.20 -6.00
C VAL A 52 -7.17 -9.95 -4.51
N LEU A 53 -7.10 -8.68 -4.13
CA LEU A 53 -7.27 -8.24 -2.76
C LEU A 53 -8.76 -8.13 -2.50
N ASN A 54 -9.28 -9.00 -1.63
CA ASN A 54 -10.64 -8.93 -1.12
C ASN A 54 -10.58 -8.09 0.16
N LEU A 55 -10.79 -6.78 0.01
CA LEU A 55 -10.84 -5.83 1.11
C LEU A 55 -12.21 -5.89 1.78
N TRP A 56 -12.22 -6.13 3.08
CA TRP A 56 -13.40 -6.13 3.92
C TRP A 56 -13.30 -4.89 4.81
N ASP A 57 -13.99 -3.81 4.42
CA ASP A 57 -14.06 -2.57 5.17
C ASP A 57 -15.19 -2.69 6.21
N CYS A 58 -14.83 -3.03 7.45
CA CYS A 58 -15.79 -3.32 8.51
C CYS A 58 -16.25 -2.02 9.19
N GLY A 59 -17.55 -1.82 9.30
CA GLY A 59 -18.17 -0.71 10.03
C GLY A 59 -17.77 -0.74 11.51
N GLY A 60 -17.09 0.30 11.98
CA GLY A 60 -16.55 0.36 13.35
C GLY A 60 -17.55 0.83 14.42
N GLN A 61 -18.85 0.77 14.14
CA GLN A 61 -19.89 1.17 15.12
C GLN A 61 -20.06 0.03 16.13
N GLU A 62 -20.34 0.36 17.40
CA GLU A 62 -20.32 -0.61 18.51
C GLU A 62 -21.24 -1.81 18.26
N ALA A 63 -22.47 -1.55 17.81
CA ALA A 63 -23.44 -2.60 17.47
C ALA A 63 -22.93 -3.57 16.38
N PHE A 64 -22.16 -3.06 15.41
CA PHE A 64 -21.56 -3.92 14.37
C PHE A 64 -20.37 -4.71 14.90
N MET A 65 -19.50 -4.07 15.70
CA MET A 65 -18.35 -4.73 16.33
C MET A 65 -18.78 -5.90 17.20
N GLU A 66 -19.81 -5.74 18.02
CA GLU A 66 -20.37 -6.82 18.85
C GLU A 66 -20.90 -7.99 17.99
N ASN A 67 -21.60 -7.68 16.90
CA ASN A 67 -22.07 -8.70 15.96
C ASN A 67 -20.90 -9.45 15.28
N TYR A 68 -19.80 -8.77 14.96
CA TYR A 68 -18.60 -9.41 14.41
C TYR A 68 -17.97 -10.42 15.36
N PHE A 69 -17.98 -10.14 16.67
CA PHE A 69 -17.39 -11.05 17.65
C PHE A 69 -18.32 -12.16 18.12
N ALA A 70 -19.64 -11.95 18.00
CA ALA A 70 -20.67 -12.90 18.39
C ALA A 70 -21.16 -13.75 17.20
N SER A 71 -22.11 -13.23 16.42
CA SER A 71 -22.84 -14.01 15.43
C SER A 71 -22.10 -14.21 14.11
N GLN A 72 -21.22 -13.28 13.73
CA GLN A 72 -20.49 -13.34 12.46
C GLN A 72 -19.02 -13.74 12.59
N ARG A 73 -18.57 -14.17 13.78
CA ARG A 73 -17.16 -14.42 14.11
C ARG A 73 -16.45 -15.30 13.08
N ASP A 74 -17.02 -16.46 12.79
CA ASP A 74 -16.42 -17.41 11.85
C ASP A 74 -16.40 -16.86 10.41
N ASN A 75 -17.40 -16.09 10.00
CA ASN A 75 -17.46 -15.51 8.66
C ASN A 75 -16.41 -14.41 8.48
N ILE A 76 -16.28 -13.52 9.47
CA ILE A 76 -15.34 -12.39 9.42
C ILE A 76 -13.89 -12.88 9.57
N PHE A 77 -13.59 -13.72 10.56
CA PHE A 77 -12.20 -14.00 10.95
C PHE A 77 -11.58 -15.24 10.31
N ARG A 78 -12.32 -16.00 9.49
CA ARG A 78 -11.78 -17.13 8.74
C ARG A 78 -11.08 -16.71 7.44
N ASN A 79 -10.01 -17.45 7.11
CA ASN A 79 -9.19 -17.29 5.90
C ASN A 79 -8.64 -15.87 5.72
N VAL A 80 -8.29 -15.21 6.83
CA VAL A 80 -7.71 -13.86 6.83
C VAL A 80 -6.23 -13.96 6.58
N GLU A 81 -5.73 -13.22 5.58
CA GLU A 81 -4.30 -13.17 5.27
C GLU A 81 -3.64 -11.99 5.96
N VAL A 82 -4.39 -10.89 6.07
CA VAL A 82 -3.92 -9.65 6.69
C VAL A 82 -5.06 -9.02 7.48
N LEU A 83 -4.77 -8.63 8.72
CA LEU A 83 -5.57 -7.70 9.50
C LEU A 83 -4.88 -6.32 9.49
N ILE A 84 -5.60 -5.30 9.04
CA ILE A 84 -5.22 -3.89 9.17
C ILE A 84 -6.16 -3.27 10.19
N TYR A 85 -5.64 -2.97 11.39
CA TYR A 85 -6.39 -2.32 12.45
C TYR A 85 -6.01 -0.84 12.55
N VAL A 86 -7.02 0.03 12.54
CA VAL A 86 -6.84 1.48 12.41
C VAL A 86 -7.25 2.17 13.71
N PHE A 87 -6.27 2.83 14.34
CA PHE A 87 -6.45 3.64 15.54
C PHE A 87 -6.51 5.11 15.17
N ASP A 88 -7.48 5.83 15.74
CA ASP A 88 -7.52 7.29 15.66
C ASP A 88 -6.61 7.88 16.74
N VAL A 89 -5.61 8.68 16.36
CA VAL A 89 -4.70 9.29 17.34
C VAL A 89 -5.40 10.24 18.32
N GLU A 90 -6.52 10.82 17.94
CA GLU A 90 -7.33 11.70 18.80
C GLU A 90 -8.39 10.95 19.61
N SER A 91 -8.41 9.62 19.57
CA SER A 91 -9.41 8.86 20.32
C SER A 91 -9.30 9.13 21.82
N ARG A 92 -10.45 9.50 22.41
CA ARG A 92 -10.60 9.73 23.86
C ARG A 92 -10.90 8.46 24.64
N GLU A 93 -11.27 7.37 23.94
CA GLU A 93 -11.69 6.10 24.55
C GLU A 93 -10.65 5.01 24.26
N LEU A 94 -9.40 5.28 24.65
CA LEU A 94 -8.26 4.43 24.34
C LEU A 94 -8.42 3.02 24.90
N ASP A 95 -8.92 2.88 26.13
CA ASP A 95 -9.14 1.57 26.75
C ASP A 95 -10.15 0.72 25.96
N LYS A 96 -11.20 1.37 25.45
CA LYS A 96 -12.22 0.70 24.62
C LYS A 96 -11.65 0.30 23.25
N ASP A 97 -10.84 1.16 22.64
CA ASP A 97 -10.17 0.84 21.38
C ASP A 97 -9.21 -0.35 21.53
N MET A 98 -8.48 -0.41 22.64
CA MET A 98 -7.60 -1.53 22.96
C MET A 98 -8.38 -2.81 23.24
N HIS A 99 -9.50 -2.73 23.95
CA HIS A 99 -10.36 -3.89 24.19
C HIS A 99 -10.91 -4.49 22.90
N TYR A 100 -11.40 -3.66 21.97
CA TYR A 100 -11.85 -4.14 20.66
C TYR A 100 -10.70 -4.70 19.82
N TYR A 101 -9.51 -4.09 19.90
CA TYR A 101 -8.33 -4.60 19.22
C TYR A 101 -7.95 -6.00 19.73
N GLN A 102 -7.88 -6.19 21.05
CA GLN A 102 -7.59 -7.50 21.66
C GLN A 102 -8.65 -8.55 21.26
N SER A 103 -9.93 -8.18 21.27
CA SER A 103 -11.02 -9.06 20.82
C SER A 103 -10.84 -9.51 19.36
N CYS A 104 -10.39 -8.61 18.47
CA CYS A 104 -10.02 -8.96 17.10
C CYS A 104 -8.84 -9.93 17.05
N LEU A 105 -7.79 -9.69 17.84
CA LEU A 105 -6.62 -10.56 17.87
C LEU A 105 -6.95 -11.97 18.36
N GLU A 106 -7.79 -12.09 19.39
CA GLU A 106 -8.27 -13.39 19.86
C GLU A 106 -9.05 -14.13 18.78
N ALA A 107 -9.92 -13.43 18.05
CA ALA A 107 -10.67 -14.00 16.95
C ALA A 107 -9.77 -14.44 15.79
N ILE A 108 -8.73 -13.66 15.47
CA ILE A 108 -7.71 -14.01 14.48
C ILE A 108 -6.89 -15.22 14.93
N LEU A 109 -6.41 -15.24 16.18
CA LEU A 109 -5.59 -16.33 16.70
C LEU A 109 -6.33 -17.68 16.65
N GLN A 110 -7.65 -17.66 16.84
CA GLN A 110 -8.50 -18.86 16.78
C GLN A 110 -8.81 -19.31 15.34
N ASN A 111 -8.97 -18.38 14.40
CA ASN A 111 -9.53 -18.68 13.07
C ASN A 111 -8.55 -18.55 11.91
N SER A 112 -7.51 -17.73 12.04
CA SER A 112 -6.49 -17.43 11.03
C SER A 112 -5.15 -17.08 11.71
N PRO A 113 -4.51 -18.02 12.42
CA PRO A 113 -3.30 -17.74 13.22
C PRO A 113 -2.10 -17.24 12.39
N ASP A 114 -2.05 -17.59 11.10
CA ASP A 114 -0.99 -17.15 10.18
C ASP A 114 -1.22 -15.74 9.60
N ALA A 115 -2.32 -15.07 9.97
CA ALA A 115 -2.64 -13.74 9.49
C ALA A 115 -1.60 -12.72 9.97
N ARG A 116 -1.17 -11.84 9.06
CA ARG A 116 -0.24 -10.77 9.40
C ARG A 116 -0.99 -9.57 9.96
N ILE A 117 -0.49 -9.02 11.06
CA ILE A 117 -1.14 -7.92 11.78
C ILE A 117 -0.43 -6.60 11.49
N PHE A 118 -1.20 -5.63 11.02
CA PHE A 118 -0.75 -4.26 10.83
C PHE A 118 -1.62 -3.30 11.64
N CYS A 119 -0.97 -2.44 12.42
CA CYS A 119 -1.65 -1.37 13.14
C CYS A 119 -1.30 -0.01 12.54
N LEU A 120 -2.31 0.75 12.17
CA LEU A 120 -2.16 2.10 11.65
C LEU A 120 -2.59 3.10 12.72
N VAL A 121 -1.64 3.85 13.27
CA VAL A 121 -1.92 5.05 14.08
C VAL A 121 -2.22 6.16 13.10
N HIS A 122 -3.50 6.45 12.91
CA HIS A 122 -4.04 7.28 11.84
C HIS A 122 -4.37 8.70 12.31
N LYS A 123 -4.57 9.61 11.34
CA LYS A 123 -4.80 11.05 11.54
C LYS A 123 -3.65 11.78 12.23
N MET A 124 -2.42 11.32 11.99
CA MET A 124 -1.22 11.91 12.59
C MET A 124 -0.95 13.35 12.15
N ASP A 125 -1.66 13.84 11.12
CA ASP A 125 -1.70 15.26 10.75
C ASP A 125 -2.23 16.18 11.85
N LEU A 126 -3.09 15.65 12.75
CA LEU A 126 -3.67 16.39 13.87
C LEU A 126 -2.69 16.57 15.04
N VAL A 127 -1.58 15.82 15.03
CA VAL A 127 -0.50 15.92 16.00
C VAL A 127 0.57 16.89 15.48
N GLN A 128 1.10 17.72 16.38
CA GLN A 128 2.22 18.62 16.07
C GLN A 128 3.46 17.84 15.64
N GLU A 129 4.15 18.33 14.61
CA GLU A 129 5.21 17.60 13.88
C GLU A 129 6.33 17.08 14.80
N ASP A 130 6.75 17.89 15.77
CA ASP A 130 7.76 17.58 16.79
C ASP A 130 7.33 16.46 17.76
N GLN A 131 6.04 16.27 17.96
CA GLN A 131 5.48 15.24 18.84
C GLN A 131 5.13 13.93 18.12
N ARG A 132 5.05 13.94 16.78
CA ARG A 132 4.57 12.78 15.99
C ARG A 132 5.41 11.52 16.21
N ASP A 133 6.74 11.66 16.29
CA ASP A 133 7.64 10.51 16.47
C ASP A 133 7.53 9.91 17.88
N ILE A 134 7.38 10.77 18.90
CA ILE A 134 7.29 10.36 20.30
C ILE A 134 5.99 9.60 20.52
N ILE A 135 4.86 10.22 20.16
CA ILE A 135 3.52 9.62 20.30
C ILE A 135 3.44 8.30 19.51
N PHE A 136 3.94 8.27 18.28
CA PHE A 136 3.92 7.03 17.49
C PHE A 136 4.72 5.91 18.16
N ARG A 137 5.91 6.20 18.71
CA ARG A 137 6.76 5.20 19.35
C ARG A 137 6.09 4.58 20.57
N GLU A 138 5.54 5.41 21.45
CA GLU A 138 4.81 4.97 22.64
C GLU A 138 3.63 4.07 22.25
N ARG A 139 2.78 4.52 21.33
CA ARG A 139 1.64 3.73 20.85
C ARG A 139 2.06 2.42 20.20
N ALA A 140 3.12 2.45 19.39
CA ALA A 140 3.60 1.25 18.70
C ALA A 140 4.17 0.22 19.69
N GLU A 141 4.83 0.66 20.76
CA GLU A 141 5.33 -0.24 21.81
C GLU A 141 4.18 -0.91 22.56
N ASP A 142 3.16 -0.15 22.94
CA ASP A 142 1.99 -0.70 23.63
C ASP A 142 1.23 -1.69 22.74
N LEU A 143 0.99 -1.32 21.47
CA LEU A 143 0.33 -2.19 20.51
C LEU A 143 1.11 -3.49 20.29
N LYS A 144 2.45 -3.42 20.18
CA LYS A 144 3.28 -4.63 20.04
C LYS A 144 3.18 -5.54 21.26
N LYS A 145 3.21 -4.98 22.47
CA LYS A 145 3.05 -5.75 23.72
C LYS A 145 1.67 -6.43 23.78
N LEU A 146 0.61 -5.70 23.46
CA LEU A 146 -0.76 -6.21 23.44
C LEU A 146 -1.02 -7.21 22.32
N SER A 147 -0.19 -7.22 21.27
CA SER A 147 -0.37 -8.12 20.12
C SER A 147 0.14 -9.53 20.37
N LEU A 148 0.98 -9.73 21.39
CA LEU A 148 1.58 -11.04 21.67
C LEU A 148 0.49 -12.11 21.89
N PRO A 149 0.63 -13.31 21.31
CA PRO A 149 1.82 -13.85 20.63
C PRO A 149 1.95 -13.49 19.13
N LEU A 150 1.02 -12.74 18.55
CA LEU A 150 1.05 -12.37 17.13
C LEU A 150 2.06 -11.24 16.88
N GLU A 151 2.78 -11.32 15.76
CA GLU A 151 3.67 -10.24 15.33
C GLU A 151 2.86 -9.08 14.72
N CYS A 152 3.09 -7.87 15.24
CA CYS A 152 2.43 -6.66 14.78
C CYS A 152 3.43 -5.64 14.21
N THR A 153 3.14 -5.15 13.01
CA THR A 153 3.86 -4.03 12.38
C THR A 153 3.03 -2.75 12.46
N CYS A 154 3.60 -1.70 13.05
CA CYS A 154 2.92 -0.42 13.23
C CYS A 154 3.37 0.62 12.21
N PHE A 155 2.43 1.44 11.73
CA PHE A 155 2.72 2.63 10.93
C PHE A 155 1.97 3.84 11.46
N ARG A 156 2.63 5.00 11.43
CA ARG A 156 1.94 6.30 11.50
C ARG A 156 1.42 6.65 10.12
N THR A 157 0.18 7.12 10.03
CA THR A 157 -0.45 7.41 8.75
C THR A 157 -1.30 8.68 8.78
N SER A 158 -1.32 9.40 7.67
CA SER A 158 -2.26 10.47 7.38
C SER A 158 -2.72 10.39 5.93
N ILE A 159 -3.96 10.80 5.66
CA ILE A 159 -4.47 10.96 4.29
C ILE A 159 -3.91 12.21 3.58
N TRP A 160 -3.24 13.09 4.32
CA TRP A 160 -2.74 14.37 3.82
C TRP A 160 -1.28 14.32 3.36
N ASP A 161 -0.58 13.21 3.60
CA ASP A 161 0.82 13.04 3.26
C ASP A 161 1.12 11.64 2.66
N GLU A 162 2.39 11.40 2.35
CA GLU A 162 2.89 10.17 1.75
C GLU A 162 2.84 8.94 2.67
N THR A 163 2.67 9.12 3.98
CA THR A 163 2.81 8.02 4.96
C THR A 163 1.78 6.91 4.73
N LEU A 164 0.60 7.27 4.19
CA LEU A 164 -0.41 6.30 3.78
C LEU A 164 0.11 5.36 2.67
N TYR A 165 0.78 5.91 1.66
CA TYR A 165 1.35 5.11 0.57
C TYR A 165 2.46 4.19 1.07
N ARG A 166 3.27 4.66 2.03
CA ARG A 166 4.29 3.83 2.67
C ARG A 166 3.69 2.60 3.36
N ALA A 167 2.66 2.82 4.19
CA ALA A 167 1.99 1.74 4.91
C ALA A 167 1.34 0.73 3.95
N TRP A 168 0.55 1.21 2.99
CA TRP A 168 -0.11 0.32 2.02
C TRP A 168 0.86 -0.38 1.07
N SER A 169 1.96 0.26 0.68
CA SER A 169 2.99 -0.39 -0.13
C SER A 169 3.63 -1.55 0.64
N SER A 170 3.94 -1.36 1.93
CA SER A 170 4.47 -2.43 2.78
C SER A 170 3.48 -3.57 2.99
N ILE A 171 2.20 -3.26 3.20
CA ILE A 171 1.15 -4.27 3.40
C ILE A 171 0.96 -5.10 2.14
N VAL A 172 0.86 -4.44 0.98
CA VAL A 172 0.62 -5.12 -0.29
C VAL A 172 1.86 -5.87 -0.75
N TYR A 173 3.08 -5.33 -0.56
CA TYR A 173 4.34 -6.02 -0.87
C TYR A 173 4.39 -7.42 -0.27
N MET A 174 3.95 -7.55 0.98
CA MET A 174 3.90 -8.82 1.71
C MET A 174 2.92 -9.84 1.09
N LEU A 175 1.91 -9.40 0.33
CA LEU A 175 0.92 -10.23 -0.34
C LEU A 175 1.32 -10.64 -1.77
N ILE A 176 2.39 -10.05 -2.33
CA ILE A 176 2.79 -10.28 -3.72
C ILE A 176 3.55 -11.61 -3.82
N PRO A 177 3.07 -12.57 -4.64
CA PRO A 177 3.79 -13.81 -4.91
C PRO A 177 5.06 -13.52 -5.71
N ASN A 178 6.11 -14.34 -5.55
CA ASN A 178 7.33 -14.31 -6.36
C ASN A 178 8.07 -12.94 -6.36
N VAL A 179 7.89 -12.11 -5.33
CA VAL A 179 8.51 -10.78 -5.25
C VAL A 179 10.04 -10.82 -5.40
N LYS A 180 10.69 -11.90 -4.93
CA LYS A 180 12.14 -12.10 -5.07
C LYS A 180 12.61 -12.23 -6.52
N GLU A 181 11.85 -12.91 -7.38
CA GLU A 181 12.20 -13.05 -8.81
C GLU A 181 12.04 -11.70 -9.53
N LEU A 182 11.02 -10.94 -9.13
CA LEU A 182 10.78 -9.59 -9.64
C LEU A 182 11.92 -8.65 -9.24
N GLU A 183 12.36 -8.68 -7.99
CA GLU A 183 13.51 -7.91 -7.50
C GLU A 183 14.81 -8.26 -8.23
N GLN A 184 15.07 -9.55 -8.43
CA GLN A 184 16.24 -10.01 -9.18
C GLN A 184 16.21 -9.53 -10.63
N SER A 185 15.07 -9.64 -11.30
CA SER A 185 14.89 -9.17 -12.68
C SER A 185 15.03 -7.65 -12.77
N LEU A 186 14.50 -6.91 -11.79
CA LEU A 186 14.63 -5.45 -11.73
C LEU A 186 16.07 -5.02 -11.49
N LYS A 187 16.81 -5.76 -10.64
CA LYS A 187 18.24 -5.53 -10.41
C LYS A 187 19.09 -5.79 -11.66
N GLN A 188 18.80 -6.88 -12.39
CA GLN A 188 19.46 -7.16 -13.66
C GLN A 188 19.17 -6.05 -14.68
N PHE A 189 17.91 -5.62 -14.79
CA PHE A 189 17.53 -4.52 -15.67
C PHE A 189 18.26 -3.21 -15.32
N ALA A 190 18.28 -2.83 -14.04
CA ALA A 190 18.99 -1.64 -13.57
C ALA A 190 20.50 -1.68 -13.91
N ASN A 191 21.13 -2.85 -13.81
CA ASN A 191 22.53 -3.03 -14.17
C ASN A 191 22.77 -2.91 -15.68
N ILE A 192 21.89 -3.47 -16.52
CA ILE A 192 22.04 -3.44 -17.99
C ILE A 192 21.95 -2.02 -18.52
N ILE A 193 21.05 -1.21 -17.98
CA ILE A 193 20.83 0.17 -18.44
C ILE A 193 21.72 1.19 -17.70
N ASP A 194 22.56 0.71 -16.78
CA ASP A 194 23.38 1.50 -15.87
C ASP A 194 22.60 2.58 -15.08
N ALA A 195 21.40 2.25 -14.62
CA ALA A 195 20.57 3.17 -13.83
C ALA A 195 21.07 3.32 -12.40
N ASP A 196 20.89 4.49 -11.82
CA ASP A 196 21.16 4.73 -10.40
C ASP A 196 20.08 4.12 -9.52
N GLU A 197 18.84 4.19 -10.01
CA GLU A 197 17.66 3.73 -9.30
C GLU A 197 16.55 3.35 -10.28
N VAL A 198 15.87 2.24 -10.02
CA VAL A 198 14.70 1.80 -10.77
C VAL A 198 13.59 1.47 -9.79
N LEU A 199 12.41 2.07 -9.97
CA LEU A 199 11.20 1.80 -9.18
C LEU A 199 10.14 1.17 -10.07
N LEU A 200 9.44 0.19 -9.51
CA LEU A 200 8.31 -0.46 -10.16
C LEU A 200 7.04 -0.19 -9.35
N PHE A 201 6.01 0.34 -10.01
CA PHE A 201 4.74 0.72 -9.39
C PHE A 201 3.59 -0.07 -9.97
N GLU A 202 2.59 -0.36 -9.16
CA GLU A 202 1.34 -0.91 -9.66
C GLU A 202 0.54 0.18 -10.39
N ARG A 203 -0.01 -0.16 -11.55
CA ARG A 203 -0.56 0.82 -12.50
C ARG A 203 -1.73 1.62 -11.95
N ALA A 204 -2.67 1.00 -11.24
CA ALA A 204 -3.89 1.67 -10.78
C ALA A 204 -3.63 2.54 -9.55
N THR A 205 -3.01 1.97 -8.52
CA THR A 205 -2.79 2.54 -7.19
C THR A 205 -1.53 3.39 -7.11
N PHE A 206 -0.54 3.14 -7.98
CA PHE A 206 0.80 3.72 -7.92
C PHE A 206 1.57 3.36 -6.64
N LEU A 207 1.18 2.28 -5.94
CA LEU A 207 1.97 1.71 -4.85
C LEU A 207 3.27 1.11 -5.38
N VAL A 208 4.34 1.24 -4.61
CA VAL A 208 5.65 0.69 -4.96
C VAL A 208 5.61 -0.81 -4.74
N ILE A 209 5.94 -1.57 -5.79
CA ILE A 209 5.99 -3.03 -5.77
C ILE A 209 7.40 -3.51 -5.48
N SER A 210 8.39 -2.91 -6.14
CA SER A 210 9.79 -3.33 -6.08
C SER A 210 10.66 -2.15 -6.46
N HIS A 211 11.90 -2.16 -5.99
CA HIS A 211 12.88 -1.15 -6.35
C HIS A 211 14.28 -1.77 -6.45
N CYS A 212 15.16 -1.13 -7.22
CA CYS A 212 16.58 -1.38 -7.22
C CYS A 212 17.30 -0.04 -7.04
N GLN A 213 18.18 0.02 -6.06
CA GLN A 213 18.96 1.21 -5.74
C GLN A 213 20.45 0.88 -5.84
N ARG A 214 21.18 1.58 -6.70
CA ARG A 214 22.63 1.46 -6.88
C ARG A 214 23.39 2.62 -6.23
N LYS A 215 22.77 3.80 -6.10
CA LYS A 215 23.32 4.94 -5.36
C LYS A 215 22.51 5.25 -4.11
N CYS A 216 23.18 5.55 -3.00
CA CYS A 216 22.51 5.98 -1.77
C CYS A 216 21.86 7.35 -1.95
N HIS A 217 20.60 7.48 -1.53
CA HIS A 217 19.86 8.74 -1.54
C HIS A 217 19.61 9.20 -0.12
N ARG A 218 19.65 10.52 0.11
CA ARG A 218 19.43 11.14 1.42
C ARG A 218 18.01 10.92 1.95
N ASP A 219 17.01 11.01 1.07
CA ASP A 219 15.61 10.85 1.43
C ASP A 219 15.18 9.39 1.33
N VAL A 220 14.98 8.76 2.49
CA VAL A 220 14.50 7.37 2.60
C VAL A 220 13.00 7.24 2.29
N HIS A 221 12.24 8.36 2.32
CA HIS A 221 10.79 8.40 2.08
C HIS A 221 10.44 8.79 0.64
N ARG A 222 11.43 8.84 -0.26
CA ARG A 222 11.23 9.28 -1.63
C ARG A 222 10.26 8.39 -2.42
N PHE A 223 10.17 7.09 -2.10
CA PHE A 223 9.33 6.15 -2.85
C PHE A 223 7.85 6.48 -2.72
N GLU A 224 7.38 6.65 -1.48
CA GLU A 224 6.01 7.01 -1.16
C GLU A 224 5.69 8.45 -1.58
N LYS A 225 6.66 9.37 -1.54
CA LYS A 225 6.51 10.73 -2.08
C LYS A 225 6.27 10.70 -3.58
N VAL A 226 7.07 9.94 -4.34
CA VAL A 226 6.88 9.77 -5.79
C VAL A 226 5.52 9.14 -6.08
N SER A 227 5.13 8.09 -5.35
CA SER A 227 3.80 7.50 -5.48
C SER A 227 2.68 8.52 -5.32
N ASN A 228 2.75 9.34 -4.26
CA ASN A 228 1.76 10.38 -4.00
C ASN A 228 1.76 11.45 -5.11
N ILE A 229 2.93 11.99 -5.47
CA ILE A 229 3.07 13.03 -6.52
C ILE A 229 2.47 12.55 -7.84
N ILE A 230 2.87 11.36 -8.32
CA ILE A 230 2.43 10.86 -9.62
C ILE A 230 0.96 10.47 -9.58
N LYS A 231 0.46 9.94 -8.46
CA LYS A 231 -0.96 9.68 -8.30
C LYS A 231 -1.78 10.97 -8.39
N GLN A 232 -1.40 12.04 -7.69
CA GLN A 232 -2.07 13.33 -7.79
C GLN A 232 -2.02 13.91 -9.21
N PHE A 233 -0.87 13.78 -9.89
CA PHE A 233 -0.74 14.19 -11.28
C PHE A 233 -1.68 13.39 -12.21
N LYS A 234 -1.73 12.07 -12.06
CA LYS A 234 -2.62 11.18 -12.82
C LYS A 234 -4.10 11.52 -12.60
N LEU A 235 -4.50 11.85 -11.38
CA LEU A 235 -5.86 12.32 -11.07
C LEU A 235 -6.16 13.65 -11.77
N SER A 236 -5.16 14.53 -11.85
CA SER A 236 -5.28 15.82 -12.55
C SER A 236 -5.43 15.64 -14.06
N CYS A 237 -4.67 14.73 -14.68
CA CYS A 237 -4.85 14.35 -16.09
C CYS A 237 -6.26 13.78 -16.34
N SER A 238 -6.75 12.93 -15.43
CA SER A 238 -8.06 12.28 -15.58
C SER A 238 -9.22 13.30 -15.55
N LYS A 239 -9.09 14.37 -14.76
CA LYS A 239 -10.05 15.49 -14.78
C LYS A 239 -10.08 16.24 -16.11
N LEU A 240 -8.98 16.21 -16.87
CA LEU A 240 -8.89 16.75 -18.23
C LEU A 240 -9.27 15.72 -19.30
N ALA A 241 -9.92 14.62 -18.90
CA ALA A 241 -10.30 13.50 -19.78
C ALA A 241 -9.12 12.86 -20.54
N SER A 242 -7.90 12.92 -19.98
CA SER A 242 -6.70 12.30 -20.55
C SER A 242 -6.07 11.32 -19.56
N GLN A 243 -5.34 10.33 -20.08
CA GLN A 243 -4.62 9.35 -19.28
C GLN A 243 -3.14 9.65 -19.27
N PHE A 244 -2.53 9.58 -18.09
CA PHE A 244 -1.09 9.68 -17.94
C PHE A 244 -0.39 8.48 -18.61
N LEU A 245 0.50 8.72 -19.58
CA LEU A 245 1.25 7.67 -20.28
C LEU A 245 2.70 7.63 -19.85
N SER A 246 3.42 8.74 -20.01
CA SER A 246 4.83 8.83 -19.64
C SER A 246 5.22 10.25 -19.21
N MET A 247 6.37 10.35 -18.55
CA MET A 247 6.98 11.62 -18.13
C MET A 247 8.49 11.49 -18.22
N GLU A 248 9.16 12.48 -18.80
CA GLU A 248 10.60 12.66 -18.72
C GLU A 248 10.89 13.96 -17.96
N VAL A 249 11.69 13.88 -16.91
CA VAL A 249 12.15 15.04 -16.12
C VAL A 249 13.66 15.04 -16.14
N ARG A 250 14.26 16.16 -16.55
CA ARG A 250 15.72 16.30 -16.67
C ARG A 250 16.19 17.58 -16.01
N ASN A 251 17.31 17.49 -15.31
CA ASN A 251 18.08 18.64 -14.86
C ASN A 251 19.58 18.38 -15.09
N THR A 252 20.44 19.22 -14.53
CA THR A 252 21.91 19.11 -14.66
C THR A 252 22.51 17.90 -13.95
N ASN A 253 21.77 17.30 -13.01
CA ASN A 253 22.28 16.26 -12.11
C ASN A 253 21.70 14.88 -12.42
N PHE A 254 20.48 14.81 -12.95
CA PHE A 254 19.81 13.56 -13.28
C PHE A 254 18.73 13.72 -14.38
N ALA A 255 18.38 12.60 -14.98
CA ALA A 255 17.19 12.40 -15.78
C ALA A 255 16.34 11.26 -15.16
N ALA A 256 15.04 11.49 -15.02
CA ALA A 256 14.06 10.51 -14.59
C ALA A 256 13.04 10.24 -15.69
N PHE A 257 12.80 8.97 -15.95
CA PHE A 257 11.85 8.49 -16.96
C PHE A 257 10.78 7.67 -16.27
N ILE A 258 9.52 8.08 -16.37
CA ILE A 258 8.36 7.34 -15.90
C ILE A 258 7.58 6.90 -17.13
N ASP A 259 7.35 5.61 -17.30
CA ASP A 259 6.63 5.08 -18.46
C ASP A 259 5.79 3.86 -18.06
N VAL A 260 4.72 3.61 -18.81
CA VAL A 260 3.96 2.37 -18.71
C VAL A 260 4.92 1.22 -19.00
N PHE A 261 5.06 0.28 -18.06
CA PHE A 261 6.01 -0.80 -18.20
C PHE A 261 5.35 -2.07 -18.69
N THR A 262 4.35 -2.57 -17.97
CA THR A 262 3.48 -3.69 -18.40
C THR A 262 2.02 -3.23 -18.44
N SER A 263 1.08 -4.16 -18.72
CA SER A 263 -0.34 -3.86 -18.57
C SER A 263 -0.73 -3.44 -17.15
N ASN A 264 0.04 -3.88 -16.13
CA ASN A 264 -0.27 -3.72 -14.72
C ASN A 264 0.76 -2.86 -13.96
N THR A 265 1.81 -2.36 -14.61
CA THR A 265 2.88 -1.61 -13.93
C THR A 265 3.34 -0.37 -14.66
N TYR A 266 3.85 0.60 -13.91
CA TYR A 266 4.75 1.65 -14.39
C TYR A 266 6.17 1.38 -13.90
N VAL A 267 7.15 1.84 -14.66
CA VAL A 267 8.54 1.87 -14.24
C VAL A 267 9.00 3.32 -14.14
N MET A 268 9.79 3.64 -13.13
CA MET A 268 10.59 4.85 -13.06
C MET A 268 12.06 4.48 -13.10
N VAL A 269 12.82 5.11 -13.99
CA VAL A 269 14.26 4.93 -14.13
C VAL A 269 14.95 6.26 -13.86
N ILE A 270 15.93 6.29 -12.97
CA ILE A 270 16.75 7.45 -12.63
C ILE A 270 18.18 7.22 -13.14
N MET A 271 18.68 8.20 -13.90
CA MET A 271 20.01 8.20 -14.51
C MET A 271 20.73 9.50 -14.12
N SER A 272 21.95 9.45 -13.61
CA SER A 272 22.79 10.65 -13.40
C SER A 272 23.87 10.82 -14.47
N ASP A 273 24.15 9.80 -15.29
CA ASP A 273 25.12 9.93 -16.37
C ASP A 273 24.54 10.77 -17.54
N PRO A 274 25.06 11.99 -17.79
CA PRO A 274 24.60 12.83 -18.89
C PRO A 274 25.03 12.30 -20.26
N GLY A 275 26.01 11.38 -20.32
CA GLY A 275 26.52 10.77 -21.53
C GLY A 275 25.55 9.78 -22.18
N ILE A 276 24.56 9.28 -21.43
CA ILE A 276 23.56 8.33 -21.93
C ILE A 276 22.40 9.10 -22.59
N PRO A 277 22.17 8.96 -23.91
CA PRO A 277 21.07 9.63 -24.59
C PRO A 277 19.71 9.09 -24.11
N SER A 278 18.69 9.96 -23.95
CA SER A 278 17.33 9.55 -23.56
C SER A 278 16.78 8.41 -24.43
N ALA A 279 17.08 8.45 -25.73
CA ALA A 279 16.64 7.42 -26.68
C ALA A 279 17.15 6.02 -26.32
N ALA A 280 18.39 5.89 -25.83
CA ALA A 280 18.94 4.60 -25.41
C ALA A 280 18.18 4.04 -24.20
N THR A 281 17.93 4.87 -23.19
CA THR A 281 17.15 4.49 -22.01
C THR A 281 15.72 4.07 -22.37
N LEU A 282 15.03 4.84 -23.21
CA LEU A 282 13.66 4.54 -23.66
C LEU A 282 13.58 3.25 -24.47
N ILE A 283 14.55 2.99 -25.36
CA ILE A 283 14.64 1.72 -26.10
C ILE A 283 14.84 0.55 -25.14
N ASN A 284 15.70 0.71 -24.13
CA ASN A 284 15.94 -0.34 -23.14
C ASN A 284 14.69 -0.64 -22.29
N ILE A 285 13.97 0.40 -21.83
CA ILE A 285 12.68 0.25 -21.14
C ILE A 285 11.70 -0.54 -22.02
N ARG A 286 11.58 -0.16 -23.30
CA ARG A 286 10.69 -0.84 -24.25
C ARG A 286 11.08 -2.30 -24.49
N ASN A 287 12.37 -2.61 -24.55
CA ASN A 287 12.85 -3.98 -24.78
C ASN A 287 12.63 -4.87 -23.54
N ALA A 288 12.85 -4.32 -22.35
CA ALA A 288 12.65 -5.04 -21.09
C ALA A 288 11.17 -5.40 -20.85
N ARG A 289 10.22 -4.60 -21.34
CA ARG A 289 8.77 -4.83 -21.21
C ARG A 289 8.35 -6.29 -21.45
N LYS A 290 8.83 -6.91 -22.54
CA LYS A 290 8.45 -8.30 -22.90
C LYS A 290 8.86 -9.32 -21.84
N HIS A 291 10.00 -9.10 -21.18
CA HIS A 291 10.49 -9.98 -20.11
C HIS A 291 9.59 -9.88 -18.88
N PHE A 292 9.25 -8.67 -18.46
CA PHE A 292 8.40 -8.46 -17.29
C PHE A 292 6.94 -8.86 -17.52
N GLU A 293 6.40 -8.69 -18.73
CA GLU A 293 5.10 -9.23 -19.10
C GLU A 293 5.06 -10.77 -18.98
N LYS A 294 6.17 -11.46 -19.29
CA LYS A 294 6.27 -12.91 -19.12
C LYS A 294 6.29 -13.30 -17.62
N LEU A 295 7.03 -12.56 -16.79
CA LEU A 295 7.06 -12.81 -15.34
C LEU A 295 5.68 -12.69 -14.70
N GLU A 296 4.89 -11.69 -15.12
CA GLU A 296 3.50 -11.55 -14.67
C GLU A 296 2.62 -12.73 -15.09
N ARG A 297 2.80 -13.25 -16.33
CA ARG A 297 2.04 -14.41 -16.85
C ARG A 297 2.43 -15.73 -16.20
N VAL A 298 3.72 -15.95 -15.92
CA VAL A 298 4.17 -17.17 -15.21
C VAL A 298 3.56 -17.19 -13.81
N SER A 299 3.56 -16.03 -13.13
CA SER A 299 2.87 -15.86 -11.84
C SER A 299 1.35 -16.04 -11.93
N GLN A 300 0.73 -15.72 -13.07
CA GLN A 300 -0.70 -16.01 -13.33
C GLN A 300 -0.97 -17.52 -13.41
N ASN A 301 -0.13 -18.28 -14.12
CA ASN A 301 -0.34 -19.69 -14.35
C ASN A 301 -0.06 -20.54 -13.09
N SER A 302 1.00 -20.24 -12.35
CA SER A 302 1.31 -20.94 -11.09
C SER A 302 0.22 -20.76 -10.03
N ALA A 303 -0.50 -19.63 -10.09
CA ALA A 303 -1.60 -19.27 -9.21
C ALA A 303 -2.96 -19.92 -9.57
N LEU A 304 -3.06 -20.55 -10.74
CA LEU A 304 -4.25 -21.28 -11.21
C LEU A 304 -4.11 -22.80 -11.03
N SER A 305 -2.88 -23.29 -10.86
CA SER A 305 -2.54 -24.70 -10.71
C SER A 305 -2.41 -25.19 -9.26
N GLY A 306 -2.61 -24.31 -8.28
CA GLY A 306 -2.60 -24.63 -6.85
C GLY A 306 -3.81 -24.01 -6.15
#